data_AF-A0A2E4XZD2-F1
#
_entry.id   AF-A0A2E4XZD2-F1
#
_cell.length_a   1.000
_cell.length_b   1.000
_cell.length_c   1.000
_cell.angle_alpha   90.00
_cell.angle_beta   90.00
_cell.angle_gamma   90.00
#
_symmetry.space_group_name_H-M   'P 1'
#
loop_
_entity.id
_entity.type
_entity.pdbx_description
1 polymer ?
#
loop_
_entity_poly.entity_id
_entity_poly.type
_entity_poly.pdbx_seq_one_letter_code
_entity_poly.pdbx_strand_id
1 'polypeptide(L)'
;MTRPAHASRRGKSAHRRDMSGLKTMRRCGARTRAGTPCRAPVVTDGVRCRMHGGQRSGAPPGNANARTHGAYTRAERARRRMLNLEMERMDAFLHGVAHQLRRPKRSYADTQVRYRYTVHGVDFRKTKTGTRLPPLLPHAPASDDEGAESGS
;
A
#
# COMPACT_ATOMS: atom_id res chain seq x y z
N MET A 1 -7.66 14.45 -63.30
CA MET A 1 -8.37 13.24 -62.82
C MET A 1 -9.34 13.67 -61.73
N THR A 2 -10.59 13.93 -62.09
CA THR A 2 -11.66 14.44 -61.21
C THR A 2 -12.22 13.31 -60.34
N ARG A 3 -12.21 13.49 -59.01
CA ARG A 3 -12.82 12.54 -58.04
C ARG A 3 -14.34 12.53 -58.23
N PRO A 4 -15.02 11.38 -58.32
CA PRO A 4 -16.47 11.35 -58.45
C PRO A 4 -17.13 11.82 -57.15
N ALA A 5 -18.17 12.65 -57.29
CA ALA A 5 -19.01 13.11 -56.21
C ALA A 5 -19.73 11.92 -55.55
N HIS A 6 -19.50 11.72 -54.26
CA HIS A 6 -20.17 10.67 -53.49
C HIS A 6 -21.63 11.11 -53.28
N ALA A 7 -22.55 10.47 -54.01
CA ALA A 7 -23.97 10.70 -53.84
C ALA A 7 -24.38 10.40 -52.39
N SER A 8 -24.84 11.43 -51.66
CA SER A 8 -25.35 11.26 -50.31
C SER A 8 -26.62 10.40 -50.39
N ARG A 9 -26.52 9.11 -50.11
CA ARG A 9 -27.68 8.24 -49.85
C ARG A 9 -28.29 8.67 -48.51
N ARG A 10 -28.95 9.83 -48.48
CA ARG A 10 -29.83 10.24 -47.39
C ARG A 10 -31.15 9.48 -47.55
N GLY A 11 -31.10 8.18 -47.25
CA GLY A 11 -32.30 7.39 -47.07
C GLY A 11 -33.00 7.84 -45.80
N LYS A 12 -34.12 8.56 -45.94
CA LYS A 12 -35.05 8.81 -44.84
C LYS A 12 -35.63 7.47 -44.42
N SER A 13 -35.03 6.81 -43.43
CA SER A 13 -35.54 5.54 -42.90
C SER A 13 -36.76 5.84 -42.03
N ALA A 14 -37.94 5.83 -42.64
CA ALA A 14 -39.23 5.84 -41.97
C ALA A 14 -39.55 4.48 -41.32
N HIS A 15 -38.56 3.85 -40.67
CA HIS A 15 -38.83 2.71 -39.81
C HIS A 15 -39.37 3.25 -38.49
N ARG A 16 -40.71 3.21 -38.32
CA ARG A 16 -41.29 3.12 -36.98
C ARG A 16 -40.58 1.95 -36.31
N ARG A 17 -39.68 2.26 -35.37
CA ARG A 17 -39.02 1.24 -34.56
C ARG A 17 -40.14 0.52 -33.83
N ASP A 18 -40.36 -0.75 -34.15
CA ASP A 18 -41.30 -1.56 -33.41
C ASP A 18 -40.81 -1.64 -31.94
N MET A 19 -41.50 -0.94 -31.05
CA MET A 19 -41.17 -0.86 -29.63
C MET A 19 -41.80 -2.00 -28.82
N SER A 20 -42.53 -2.92 -29.47
CA SER A 20 -43.20 -4.03 -28.80
C SER A 20 -42.19 -4.93 -28.07
N GLY A 21 -41.08 -5.28 -28.72
CA GLY A 21 -40.02 -6.11 -28.14
C GLY A 21 -39.35 -5.48 -26.92
N LEU A 22 -39.20 -4.15 -26.88
CA LEU A 22 -38.60 -3.46 -25.74
C LEU A 22 -39.49 -3.53 -24.48
N LYS A 23 -40.81 -3.66 -24.65
CA LYS A 23 -41.75 -3.77 -23.53
C LYS A 23 -41.65 -5.13 -22.85
N THR A 24 -41.43 -6.22 -23.58
CA THR A 24 -41.34 -7.60 -23.04
C THR A 24 -39.96 -7.95 -22.50
N MET A 25 -38.92 -7.18 -22.82
CA MET A 25 -37.56 -7.40 -22.33
C MET A 25 -37.42 -7.20 -20.81
N ARG A 26 -36.55 -8.00 -20.18
CA ARG A 26 -36.14 -7.83 -18.77
C ARG A 26 -35.59 -6.42 -18.52
N ARG A 27 -35.86 -5.87 -17.33
CA ARG A 27 -35.42 -4.53 -16.91
C ARG A 27 -34.08 -4.60 -16.17
N CYS A 28 -33.23 -3.59 -16.39
CA CYS A 28 -31.86 -3.56 -15.87
C CYS A 28 -31.74 -3.57 -14.33
N GLY A 29 -32.63 -2.86 -13.64
CA GLY A 29 -32.67 -2.81 -12.17
C GLY A 29 -31.43 -2.20 -11.48
N ALA A 30 -30.48 -1.61 -12.21
CA ALA A 30 -29.34 -0.93 -11.58
C ALA A 30 -29.79 0.34 -10.85
N ARG A 31 -29.15 0.67 -9.72
CA ARG A 31 -29.46 1.89 -8.98
C ARG A 31 -29.04 3.11 -9.82
N THR A 32 -30.00 3.94 -10.17
CA THR A 32 -29.75 5.21 -10.87
C THR A 32 -29.22 6.27 -9.89
N ARG A 33 -28.73 7.39 -10.42
CA ARG A 33 -28.32 8.55 -9.60
C ARG A 33 -29.45 9.09 -8.72
N ALA A 34 -30.70 8.95 -9.17
CA ALA A 34 -31.89 9.34 -8.42
C ALA A 34 -32.30 8.29 -7.35
N GLY A 35 -31.51 7.24 -7.12
CA GLY A 35 -31.79 6.19 -6.15
C GLY A 35 -32.81 5.15 -6.58
N THR A 36 -33.48 5.33 -7.72
CA THR A 36 -34.50 4.40 -8.24
C THR A 36 -33.89 3.31 -9.13
N PRO A 37 -34.55 2.14 -9.27
CA PRO A 37 -34.06 1.07 -10.14
C PRO A 37 -34.21 1.42 -11.63
N CYS A 38 -33.19 1.08 -12.43
CA CYS A 38 -33.16 1.36 -13.86
C CYS A 38 -34.21 0.55 -14.62
N ARG A 39 -35.08 1.25 -15.35
CA ARG A 39 -36.16 0.68 -16.19
C ARG A 39 -35.76 0.45 -17.65
N ALA A 40 -34.50 0.68 -18.01
CA ALA A 40 -34.05 0.40 -19.36
C ALA A 40 -34.04 -1.12 -19.63
N PRO A 41 -34.38 -1.55 -20.86
CA PRO A 41 -34.31 -2.96 -21.24
C PRO A 41 -32.86 -3.44 -21.19
N VAL A 42 -32.70 -4.68 -20.74
CA VAL A 42 -31.42 -5.40 -20.71
C VAL A 42 -30.99 -5.70 -22.15
N VAL A 43 -29.68 -5.66 -22.43
CA VAL A 43 -29.16 -6.07 -23.74
C VAL A 43 -29.39 -7.58 -23.90
N THR A 44 -29.65 -8.07 -25.11
CA THR A 44 -30.19 -9.41 -25.43
C THR A 44 -29.69 -10.56 -24.53
N ASP A 45 -28.39 -10.62 -24.24
CA ASP A 45 -27.77 -11.71 -23.45
C ASP A 45 -27.13 -11.21 -22.13
N GLY A 46 -27.55 -10.04 -21.66
CA GLY A 46 -26.97 -9.36 -20.49
C GLY A 46 -27.81 -9.48 -19.21
N VAL A 47 -27.29 -8.85 -18.14
CA VAL A 47 -28.03 -8.60 -16.88
C VAL A 47 -28.37 -7.12 -16.71
N ARG A 48 -27.61 -6.23 -17.37
CA ARG A 48 -27.74 -4.77 -17.27
C ARG A 48 -28.03 -4.16 -18.64
N CYS A 49 -28.57 -2.94 -18.66
CA CYS A 49 -28.74 -2.18 -19.90
C CYS A 49 -27.40 -1.60 -20.38
N ARG A 50 -27.34 -1.17 -21.64
CA ARG A 50 -26.17 -0.50 -22.25
C ARG A 50 -25.56 0.61 -21.37
N MET A 51 -26.40 1.36 -20.66
CA MET A 51 -25.97 2.49 -19.82
C MET A 51 -25.38 2.08 -18.46
N HIS A 52 -25.69 0.89 -17.97
CA HIS A 52 -25.21 0.36 -16.69
C HIS A 52 -24.28 -0.84 -16.88
N GLY A 53 -23.49 -0.84 -17.96
CA GLY A 53 -22.48 -1.87 -18.24
C GLY A 53 -23.01 -3.13 -18.93
N GLY A 54 -24.18 -3.07 -19.56
CA GLY A 54 -24.71 -4.16 -20.37
C GLY A 54 -23.88 -4.39 -21.64
N GLN A 55 -23.43 -5.64 -21.81
CA GLN A 55 -22.68 -6.22 -22.93
C GLN A 55 -21.40 -5.44 -23.33
N ARG A 56 -20.23 -6.10 -23.15
CA ARG A 56 -18.91 -5.60 -23.57
C ARG A 56 -18.61 -4.16 -23.09
N SER A 57 -18.81 -3.88 -21.79
CA SER A 57 -18.53 -2.56 -21.18
C SER A 57 -17.04 -2.21 -21.06
N GLY A 58 -16.17 -3.03 -21.65
CA GLY A 58 -14.72 -2.86 -21.63
C GLY A 58 -14.16 -2.84 -23.04
N ALA A 59 -12.98 -2.24 -23.16
CA ALA A 59 -12.17 -2.33 -24.35
C ALA A 59 -11.91 -3.81 -24.72
N PRO A 60 -11.94 -4.19 -26.00
CA PRO A 60 -11.55 -5.53 -26.41
C PRO A 60 -10.10 -5.82 -26.01
N PRO A 61 -9.73 -7.10 -25.80
CA PRO A 61 -8.35 -7.47 -25.54
C PRO A 61 -7.44 -6.94 -26.65
N GLY A 62 -6.29 -6.36 -26.27
CA GLY A 62 -5.34 -5.76 -27.22
C GLY A 62 -5.69 -4.34 -27.69
N ASN A 63 -6.78 -3.72 -27.23
CA ASN A 63 -7.09 -2.33 -27.58
C ASN A 63 -5.98 -1.37 -27.15
N ALA A 64 -5.41 -0.66 -28.13
CA ALA A 64 -4.38 0.36 -27.92
C ALA A 64 -4.94 1.80 -27.93
N ASN A 65 -6.22 2.02 -28.26
CA ASN A 65 -6.79 3.36 -28.45
C ASN A 65 -6.79 4.21 -27.16
N ALA A 66 -6.81 3.58 -25.99
CA ALA A 66 -6.71 4.27 -24.70
C ALA A 66 -5.24 4.43 -24.21
N ARG A 67 -4.24 3.96 -24.98
CA ARG A 67 -2.82 4.10 -24.62
C ARG A 67 -2.35 5.47 -25.08
N THR A 68 -2.17 6.38 -24.12
CA THR A 68 -1.60 7.71 -24.36
C THR A 68 -0.08 7.68 -24.21
N HIS A 69 0.42 7.53 -22.98
CA HIS A 69 1.84 7.66 -22.62
C HIS A 69 2.47 6.33 -22.14
N GLY A 70 1.75 5.21 -22.20
CA GLY A 70 2.27 3.89 -21.81
C GLY A 70 2.50 3.65 -20.30
N ALA A 71 2.46 4.71 -19.47
CA ALA A 71 2.68 4.64 -18.02
C ALA A 71 1.85 3.60 -17.25
N TYR A 72 0.66 3.24 -17.74
CA TYR A 72 -0.22 2.26 -17.11
C TYR A 72 -0.21 0.89 -17.79
N THR A 73 0.70 0.67 -18.72
CA THR A 73 0.87 -0.65 -19.34
C THR A 73 1.31 -1.70 -18.31
N ARG A 74 1.01 -2.96 -18.59
CA ARG A 74 1.41 -4.07 -17.72
C ARG A 74 2.93 -4.09 -17.50
N ALA A 75 3.71 -3.85 -18.56
CA ALA A 75 5.16 -3.81 -18.51
C ALA A 75 5.66 -2.68 -17.60
N GLU A 76 5.16 -1.45 -17.77
CA GLU A 76 5.61 -0.31 -16.95
C GLU A 76 5.17 -0.44 -15.48
N ARG A 77 3.98 -0.99 -15.22
CA ARG A 77 3.56 -1.34 -13.85
C ARG A 77 4.47 -2.38 -13.22
N ALA A 78 4.89 -3.40 -13.97
CA ALA A 78 5.84 -4.40 -13.48
C ALA A 78 7.21 -3.78 -13.20
N ARG A 79 7.72 -2.93 -14.12
CA ARG A 79 8.97 -2.18 -13.94
C ARG A 79 8.97 -1.36 -12.66
N ARG A 80 7.90 -0.60 -12.41
CA ARG A 80 7.74 0.22 -11.19
C ARG A 80 7.72 -0.64 -9.92
N ARG A 81 7.04 -1.78 -9.94
CA ARG A 81 7.04 -2.70 -8.80
C ARG A 81 8.46 -3.20 -8.48
N MET A 82 9.22 -3.58 -9.50
CA MET A 82 10.61 -4.02 -9.32
C MET A 82 11.49 -2.91 -8.74
N LEU A 83 11.37 -1.69 -9.27
CA LEU A 83 12.11 -0.54 -8.75
C LEU A 83 11.75 -0.24 -7.30
N ASN A 84 10.46 -0.26 -6.95
CA ASN A 84 10.03 0.00 -5.57
C ASN A 84 10.54 -1.08 -4.61
N LEU A 85 10.52 -2.35 -5.00
CA LEU A 85 11.07 -3.44 -4.18
C LEU A 85 12.58 -3.26 -3.94
N GLU A 86 13.31 -2.79 -4.95
CA GLU A 86 14.73 -2.50 -4.80
C GLU A 86 14.97 -1.32 -3.86
N MET A 87 14.18 -0.25 -3.99
CA MET A 87 14.24 0.89 -3.08
C MET A 87 13.93 0.47 -1.63
N GLU A 88 12.91 -0.35 -1.41
CA GLU A 88 12.57 -0.90 -0.10
C GLU A 88 13.72 -1.72 0.50
N ARG A 89 14.43 -2.50 -0.33
CA ARG A 89 15.62 -3.26 0.09
C ARG A 89 16.77 -2.34 0.48
N MET A 90 17.03 -1.30 -0.30
CA MET A 90 18.07 -0.31 -0.01
C MET A 90 17.78 0.43 1.30
N ASP A 91 16.53 0.87 1.50
CA ASP A 91 16.11 1.55 2.72
C ASP A 91 16.26 0.65 3.95
N ALA A 92 15.87 -0.63 3.85
CA ALA A 92 16.04 -1.59 4.92
C ALA A 92 17.52 -1.81 5.27
N PHE A 93 18.40 -1.89 4.27
CA PHE A 93 19.84 -2.01 4.48
C PHE A 93 20.41 -0.78 5.20
N LEU A 94 20.11 0.42 4.71
CA LEU A 94 20.58 1.67 5.31
C LEU A 94 20.08 1.83 6.75
N HIS A 95 18.83 1.47 7.01
CA HIS A 95 18.29 1.46 8.36
C HIS A 95 19.03 0.48 9.28
N GLY A 96 19.38 -0.71 8.79
CA GLY A 96 20.21 -1.68 9.51
C GLY A 96 21.62 -1.15 9.82
N VAL A 97 22.29 -0.52 8.86
CA VAL A 97 23.61 0.12 9.07
C VAL A 97 23.52 1.25 10.10
N ALA A 98 22.49 2.10 10.00
CA ALA A 98 22.27 3.17 10.96
C ALA A 98 22.05 2.62 12.38
N HIS A 99 21.34 1.50 12.52
CA HIS A 99 21.18 0.81 13.80
C HIS A 99 22.50 0.31 14.37
N GLN A 100 23.39 -0.27 13.56
CA GLN A 100 24.71 -0.72 14.01
C GLN A 100 25.60 0.44 14.47
N LEU A 101 25.51 1.58 13.78
CA LEU A 101 26.27 2.79 14.10
C LEU A 101 25.63 3.62 15.22
N ARG A 102 24.44 3.26 15.70
CA ARG A 102 23.81 3.96 16.83
C ARG A 102 24.66 3.75 18.07
N ARG A 103 25.37 4.82 18.46
CA ARG A 103 25.94 4.90 19.80
C ARG A 103 24.80 4.84 20.82
N PRO A 104 24.90 3.98 21.86
CA PRO A 104 23.92 4.02 22.94
C PRO A 104 23.92 5.43 23.53
N LYS A 105 22.73 6.01 23.69
CA LYS A 105 22.63 7.29 24.40
C LYS A 105 23.18 7.05 25.81
N ARG A 106 24.30 7.70 26.11
CA ARG A 106 24.95 7.65 27.42
C ARG A 106 23.89 8.02 28.47
N SER A 107 23.73 7.18 29.49
CA SER A 107 22.69 7.42 30.48
C SER A 107 22.90 8.78 31.14
N TYR A 108 21.81 9.44 31.56
CA TYR A 108 21.88 10.74 32.22
C TYR A 108 22.83 10.72 33.44
N ALA A 109 22.86 9.60 34.18
CA ALA A 109 23.77 9.36 35.30
C ALA A 109 25.27 9.34 34.88
N ASP A 110 25.61 8.73 33.74
CA ASP A 110 27.00 8.65 33.24
C ASP A 110 27.47 9.99 32.63
N THR A 111 26.52 10.86 32.25
CA THR A 111 26.78 12.24 31.82
C THR A 111 27.07 13.19 33.01
N GLN A 112 26.69 12.79 34.23
CA GLN A 112 26.84 13.62 35.41
C GLN A 112 28.18 13.44 36.14
N VAL A 113 28.92 12.34 35.97
CA VAL A 113 30.18 12.08 36.69
C VAL A 113 31.25 13.10 36.28
N ARG A 114 31.68 13.97 37.21
CA ARG A 114 32.66 15.05 36.96
C ARG A 114 34.09 14.65 37.35
N TYR A 115 34.25 13.91 38.44
CA TYR A 115 35.55 13.38 38.88
C TYR A 115 35.37 12.07 39.67
N ARG A 116 36.34 11.17 39.50
CA ARG A 116 36.50 9.92 40.25
C ARG A 116 37.64 10.11 41.24
N TYR A 117 37.46 9.66 42.47
CA TYR A 117 38.48 9.76 43.52
C TYR A 117 38.32 8.61 44.51
N THR A 118 39.44 8.22 45.14
CA THR A 118 39.49 7.09 46.07
C THR A 118 39.74 7.61 47.48
N VAL A 119 38.98 7.11 48.44
CA VAL A 119 39.15 7.44 49.87
C VAL A 119 39.17 6.14 50.65
N HIS A 120 40.24 5.88 51.41
CA HIS A 120 40.43 4.64 52.17
C HIS A 120 40.26 3.35 51.32
N GLY A 121 40.72 3.37 50.06
CA GLY A 121 40.61 2.22 49.16
C GLY A 121 39.22 2.02 48.53
N VAL A 122 38.27 2.92 48.79
CA VAL A 122 36.91 2.87 48.21
C VAL A 122 36.78 3.95 47.14
N ASP A 123 36.29 3.55 45.96
CA ASP A 123 36.10 4.45 44.82
C ASP A 123 34.76 5.20 44.89
N PHE A 124 34.82 6.52 44.74
CA PHE A 124 33.66 7.40 44.73
C PHE A 124 33.50 8.12 43.39
N ARG A 125 32.23 8.36 43.02
CA ARG A 125 31.85 9.19 41.87
C ARG A 125 31.11 10.43 42.36
N LYS A 126 31.51 11.62 41.89
CA LYS A 126 30.77 12.87 42.15
C LYS A 126 30.07 13.36 40.89
N THR A 127 28.77 13.63 41.01
CA THR A 127 27.96 14.19 39.92
C THR A 127 28.13 15.70 39.80
N LYS A 128 27.70 16.30 38.67
CA LYS A 128 27.65 17.76 38.48
C LYS A 128 26.81 18.49 39.54
N THR A 129 25.79 17.84 40.11
CA THR A 129 24.94 18.38 41.19
C THR A 129 25.56 18.22 42.58
N GLY A 130 26.76 17.65 42.68
CA GLY A 130 27.47 17.45 43.95
C GLY A 130 27.04 16.22 44.74
N THR A 131 26.11 15.41 44.21
CA THR A 131 25.63 14.19 44.88
C THR A 131 26.74 13.14 44.86
N ARG A 132 27.01 12.53 46.03
CA ARG A 132 27.96 11.44 46.18
C ARG A 132 27.23 10.13 45.82
N LEU A 133 27.60 9.50 44.71
CA LEU A 133 27.06 8.18 44.40
C LEU A 133 27.75 7.15 45.32
N PRO A 134 27.00 6.24 45.96
CA PRO A 134 27.61 5.15 46.72
C PRO A 134 28.49 4.30 45.78
N PRO A 135 29.51 3.62 46.33
CA PRO A 135 30.31 2.68 45.55
C PRO A 135 29.37 1.67 44.87
N LEU A 136 29.70 1.27 43.63
CA LEU A 136 29.03 0.13 43.04
C LEU A 136 29.44 -1.06 43.90
N LEU A 137 28.56 -1.49 44.80
CA LEU A 137 28.71 -2.76 45.45
C LEU A 137 28.79 -3.81 44.32
N PRO A 138 29.75 -4.76 44.39
CA PRO A 138 29.73 -5.89 43.49
C PRO A 138 28.33 -6.51 43.60
N HIS A 139 27.69 -6.67 42.46
CA HIS A 139 26.46 -7.43 42.34
C HIS A 139 26.77 -8.79 42.96
N ALA A 140 26.04 -9.14 44.02
CA ALA A 140 26.12 -10.49 44.58
C ALA A 140 25.91 -11.47 43.41
N PRO A 141 26.79 -12.46 43.23
CA PRO A 141 26.55 -13.48 42.21
C PRO A 141 25.17 -14.07 42.48
N ALA A 142 24.34 -14.15 41.44
CA ALA A 142 23.09 -14.88 41.52
C ALA A 142 23.44 -16.30 41.99
N SER A 143 22.87 -16.71 43.11
CA SER A 143 22.94 -18.09 43.57
C SER A 143 22.37 -18.97 42.47
N ASP A 144 23.23 -19.77 41.86
CA ASP A 144 22.82 -20.87 40.99
C ASP A 144 22.02 -21.86 41.84
N ASP A 145 20.70 -21.88 41.65
CA ASP A 145 19.81 -22.95 42.11
C ASP A 145 20.16 -24.23 41.31
N GLU A 146 21.19 -24.95 41.76
CA GLU A 146 21.48 -26.34 41.38
C GLU A 146 20.36 -27.24 41.91
N GLY A 147 19.25 -27.25 41.16
CA GLY A 147 18.11 -28.14 41.35
C GLY A 147 18.45 -29.58 40.94
N ALA A 148 19.04 -30.31 41.90
CA ALA A 148 18.99 -31.75 42.10
C ALA A 148 18.43 -32.63 40.96
N GLU A 149 19.34 -33.38 40.31
CA GLU A 149 19.02 -34.68 39.73
C GLU A 149 18.52 -35.62 40.85
N SER A 150 17.25 -36.02 40.78
CA SER A 150 16.75 -37.21 41.47
C SER A 150 16.25 -38.19 40.42
N GLY A 151 17.05 -39.22 40.17
CA GLY A 151 16.69 -40.34 39.31
C GLY A 151 15.59 -41.22 39.90
N SER A 152 14.85 -41.86 39.00
CA SER A 152 14.31 -43.23 39.08
C SER A 152 13.79 -43.63 37.70
#